data_AF-M8DHP1-F1
#
_entry.id   AF-M8DHP1-F1
#
_cell.length_a   1.000
_cell.length_b   1.000
_cell.length_c   1.000
_cell.angle_alpha   90.00
_cell.angle_beta   90.00
_cell.angle_gamma   90.00
#
_symmetry.space_group_name_H-M   'P 1'
#
loop_
_entity.id
_entity.type
_entity.pdbx_description
1 polymer ?
#
loop_
_entity_poly.entity_id
_entity_poly.type
_entity_poly.pdbx_seq_one_letter_code
_entity_poly.pdbx_strand_id
1 'polypeptide(L)'
;MNNQHHLETYKRVRNALLACTWLMIGYGWWSQKLLWLLAGIILVNVYAFMVTANDKRYAKQGRLRIPESGLLLVAALGGAAGTWAGMLFFRHKTKHLSFTIPVPVFFIIQMYLLFLAIRYILKWSALS
;
A
#
# COMPACT_ATOMS: atom_id res chain seq x y z
N MET A 1 8.63 26.94 -8.86
CA MET A 1 9.27 25.63 -8.62
C MET A 1 8.74 24.64 -9.63
N ASN A 2 9.62 24.06 -10.46
CA ASN A 2 9.25 23.24 -11.61
C ASN A 2 8.48 21.98 -11.16
N ASN A 3 7.32 21.74 -11.75
CA ASN A 3 6.42 20.62 -11.47
C ASN A 3 7.08 19.23 -11.56
N GLN A 4 8.14 19.12 -12.37
CA GLN A 4 8.97 17.92 -12.49
C GLN A 4 9.64 17.52 -11.16
N HIS A 5 10.06 18.50 -10.35
CA HIS A 5 10.78 18.23 -9.11
C HIS A 5 9.87 17.61 -8.05
N HIS A 6 8.61 18.05 -7.97
CA HIS A 6 7.61 17.47 -7.06
C HIS A 6 7.30 15.99 -7.38
N LEU A 7 7.25 15.62 -8.66
CA LEU A 7 7.02 14.24 -9.09
C LEU A 7 8.20 13.32 -8.71
N GLU A 8 9.43 13.79 -8.88
CA GLU A 8 10.64 13.05 -8.51
C GLU A 8 10.77 12.84 -7.00
N THR A 9 10.47 13.86 -6.21
CA THR A 9 10.44 13.74 -4.74
C THR A 9 9.37 12.73 -4.30
N TYR A 10 8.20 12.76 -4.94
CA TYR A 10 7.12 11.82 -4.65
C TYR A 10 7.50 10.38 -4.99
N LYS A 11 8.12 10.13 -6.16
CA LYS A 11 8.62 8.80 -6.54
C LYS A 11 9.69 8.29 -5.56
N ARG A 12 10.61 9.15 -5.12
CA ARG A 12 11.66 8.78 -4.15
C ARG A 12 11.09 8.42 -2.79
N VAL A 13 10.21 9.26 -2.24
CA VAL A 13 9.57 9.01 -0.93
C VAL A 13 8.75 7.73 -0.98
N ARG A 14 7.98 7.50 -2.05
CA ARG A 14 7.24 6.26 -2.28
C ARG A 14 8.17 5.05 -2.30
N ASN A 15 9.22 5.07 -3.12
CA ASN A 15 10.11 3.92 -3.26
C ASN A 15 10.88 3.64 -1.96
N ALA A 16 11.30 4.68 -1.22
CA ALA A 16 11.98 4.53 0.06
C ALA A 16 11.06 3.92 1.14
N LEU A 17 9.80 4.36 1.21
CA LEU A 17 8.83 3.81 2.16
C LEU A 17 8.46 2.37 1.82
N LEU A 18 8.30 2.05 0.53
CA LEU A 18 8.10 0.69 0.07
C LEU A 18 9.29 -0.20 0.48
N ALA A 19 10.52 0.23 0.21
CA ALA A 19 11.71 -0.50 0.63
C ALA A 19 11.75 -0.73 2.15
N CYS A 20 11.49 0.29 2.96
CA CYS A 20 11.46 0.17 4.43
C CYS A 20 10.42 -0.85 4.89
N THR A 21 9.22 -0.82 4.31
CA THR A 21 8.14 -1.74 4.70
C THR A 21 8.43 -3.19 4.32
N TRP A 22 9.04 -3.43 3.15
CA TRP A 22 9.49 -4.76 2.75
C TRP A 22 10.63 -5.29 3.63
N LEU A 23 11.54 -4.41 4.07
CA LEU A 23 12.58 -4.78 5.05
C LEU A 23 11.96 -5.19 6.39
N MET A 24 10.94 -4.46 6.87
CA MET A 24 10.23 -4.82 8.12
C MET A 24 9.44 -6.12 8.00
N ILE A 25 8.76 -6.36 6.88
CA ILE A 25 8.04 -7.61 6.62
C ILE A 25 9.01 -8.78 6.51
N GLY A 26 10.12 -8.61 5.78
CA GLY A 26 11.19 -9.59 5.67
C GLY A 26 11.82 -9.91 7.02
N TYR A 27 12.06 -8.88 7.85
CA TYR A 27 12.56 -9.06 9.22
C TYR A 27 11.55 -9.78 10.12
N GLY A 28 10.25 -9.46 9.99
CA GLY A 28 9.17 -10.14 10.71
C GLY A 28 9.06 -11.62 10.32
N TRP A 29 9.20 -11.93 9.03
CA TRP A 29 9.25 -13.29 8.51
C TRP A 29 10.48 -14.05 9.02
N TRP A 30 11.66 -13.44 8.94
CA TRP A 30 12.90 -14.04 9.44
C TRP A 30 12.85 -14.31 10.95
N SER A 31 12.36 -13.34 11.71
CA SER A 31 12.30 -13.42 13.17
C SER A 31 11.11 -14.23 13.69
N GLN A 32 10.20 -14.67 12.81
CA GLN A 32 8.94 -15.33 13.16
C GLN A 32 8.10 -14.54 14.18
N LYS A 33 8.32 -13.21 14.27
CA LYS A 33 7.64 -12.32 15.24
C LYS A 33 6.45 -11.65 14.57
N LEU A 34 5.26 -12.12 14.92
CA LEU A 34 4.00 -11.65 14.34
C LEU A 34 3.77 -10.13 14.49
N LEU A 35 4.22 -9.53 15.61
CA LEU A 35 4.06 -8.10 15.88
C LEU A 35 4.71 -7.19 14.82
N TRP A 36 5.92 -7.52 14.36
CA TRP A 36 6.63 -6.74 13.35
C TRP A 36 5.97 -6.84 11.97
N LEU A 37 5.45 -8.02 11.66
CA LEU A 37 4.73 -8.30 10.43
C LEU A 37 3.43 -7.46 10.36
N LEU A 38 2.64 -7.47 11.43
CA LEU A 38 1.42 -6.67 11.56
C LEU A 38 1.72 -5.16 11.52
N ALA A 39 2.74 -4.70 12.23
CA ALA A 39 3.15 -3.29 12.23
C ALA A 39 3.53 -2.80 10.82
N GLY A 40 4.28 -3.60 10.06
CA GLY A 40 4.64 -3.29 8.68
C GLY A 40 3.42 -3.13 7.76
N ILE A 41 2.44 -4.04 7.86
CA ILE A 41 1.22 -4.00 7.05
C ILE A 41 0.36 -2.78 7.40
N ILE A 42 0.24 -2.44 8.69
CA ILE A 42 -0.52 -1.27 9.13
C ILE A 42 0.13 0.00 8.58
N LEU A 43 1.45 0.14 8.69
CA LEU A 43 2.18 1.30 8.18
C LEU A 43 2.01 1.47 6.66
N VAL A 44 2.11 0.38 5.89
CA VAL A 44 1.89 0.42 4.43
C VAL A 44 0.47 0.89 4.10
N ASN A 45 -0.54 0.38 4.80
CA ASN A 45 -1.93 0.75 4.54
C ASN A 45 -2.24 2.20 4.94
N VAL A 46 -1.69 2.68 6.07
CA VAL A 46 -1.83 4.09 6.47
C VAL A 46 -1.18 5.01 5.44
N TYR A 47 0.02 4.66 4.97
CA TYR A 47 0.70 5.42 3.92
C TYR A 47 -0.07 5.43 2.60
N ALA A 48 -0.57 4.25 2.17
CA ALA A 48 -1.40 4.13 0.98
C ALA A 48 -2.67 5.00 1.06
N PHE A 49 -3.31 5.03 2.23
CA PHE A 49 -4.45 5.90 2.48
C PHE A 49 -4.08 7.39 2.39
N MET A 50 -2.97 7.81 3.01
CA MET A 50 -2.48 9.18 2.96
C MET A 50 -2.16 9.63 1.53
N VAL A 51 -1.51 8.78 0.74
CA VAL A 51 -1.24 9.00 -0.68
C VAL A 51 -2.53 9.28 -1.45
N THR A 52 -3.55 8.46 -1.22
CA THR A 52 -4.87 8.58 -1.87
C THR A 52 -5.61 9.84 -1.42
N ALA A 53 -5.47 10.23 -0.14
CA ALA A 53 -6.03 11.46 0.41
C ALA A 53 -5.34 12.71 -0.16
N ASN A 54 -4.02 12.66 -0.34
CA ASN A 54 -3.25 13.78 -0.87
C ASN A 54 -3.57 14.01 -2.35
N ASP A 55 -3.82 12.96 -3.14
CA ASP A 55 -4.26 13.08 -4.53
C ASP A 55 -5.52 13.96 -4.67
N LYS A 56 -6.49 13.82 -3.76
CA LYS A 56 -7.70 14.68 -3.73
C LYS A 56 -7.38 16.14 -3.40
N ARG A 57 -6.40 16.39 -2.51
CA ARG A 57 -5.95 17.76 -2.18
C ARG A 57 -5.30 18.41 -3.41
N TYR A 58 -4.48 17.66 -4.16
CA TYR A 58 -3.88 18.15 -5.39
C TYR A 58 -4.92 18.42 -6.48
N ALA A 59 -5.97 17.59 -6.59
CA ALA A 59 -7.08 17.81 -7.51
C ALA A 59 -7.88 19.09 -7.21
N LYS A 60 -8.08 19.43 -5.93
CA LYS A 60 -8.73 20.69 -5.51
C LYS A 60 -7.86 21.93 -5.72
N GLN A 61 -6.53 21.78 -5.70
CA GLN A 61 -5.58 22.90 -5.82
C GLN A 61 -5.11 23.15 -7.27
N GLY A 62 -5.67 22.46 -8.26
CA GLY A 62 -5.26 22.60 -9.67
C GLY A 62 -3.82 22.16 -9.96
N ARG A 63 -3.20 21.41 -9.04
CA ARG A 63 -1.85 20.87 -9.21
C ARG A 63 -1.90 19.59 -10.04
N LEU A 64 -0.76 19.22 -10.63
CA LEU A 64 -0.63 17.98 -11.42
C LEU A 64 -1.14 16.76 -10.65
N ARG A 65 -2.06 16.03 -11.28
CA ARG A 65 -2.61 14.77 -10.76
C ARG A 65 -1.51 13.72 -10.68
N ILE A 66 -1.49 12.95 -9.60
CA ILE A 66 -0.57 11.83 -9.44
C ILE A 66 -1.02 10.73 -10.42
N PRO A 67 -0.10 10.13 -11.20
CA PRO A 67 -0.47 9.09 -12.14
C PRO A 67 -1.06 7.87 -11.41
N GLU A 68 -2.17 7.35 -11.93
CA GLU A 68 -2.92 6.22 -11.36
C GLU A 68 -2.01 4.99 -11.18
N SER A 69 -1.07 4.77 -12.11
CA SER A 69 -0.06 3.72 -12.00
C SER A 69 0.75 3.76 -10.70
N GLY A 70 0.96 4.95 -10.12
CA GLY A 70 1.66 5.10 -8.85
C GLY A 70 0.87 4.59 -7.65
N LEU A 71 -0.44 4.79 -7.63
CA LEU A 71 -1.31 4.24 -6.57
C LEU A 71 -1.49 2.73 -6.74
N LEU A 72 -1.64 2.25 -7.98
CA LEU A 72 -1.69 0.81 -8.28
C LEU A 72 -0.44 0.08 -7.82
N LEU A 73 0.74 0.68 -8.01
CA LEU A 73 2.00 0.11 -7.56
C LEU A 73 2.07 0.01 -6.03
N VAL A 74 1.57 1.01 -5.31
CA VAL A 74 1.49 0.98 -3.84
C VAL A 74 0.48 -0.07 -3.37
N ALA A 75 -0.67 -0.19 -4.05
CA ALA A 75 -1.65 -1.23 -3.75
C ALA A 75 -1.08 -2.64 -3.98
N ALA A 76 -0.41 -2.86 -5.11
CA ALA A 76 0.23 -4.14 -5.45
C ALA A 76 1.32 -4.54 -4.45
N LEU A 77 2.08 -3.59 -3.92
CA LEU A 77 3.21 -3.84 -3.02
C LEU A 77 2.84 -4.00 -1.53
N GLY A 78 1.55 -3.92 -1.17
CA GLY A 78 1.09 -4.19 0.20
C GLY A 78 0.04 -3.21 0.74
N GLY A 79 -0.26 -2.14 0.00
CA GLY A 79 -1.18 -1.07 0.42
C GLY A 79 -2.58 -1.20 -0.15
N ALA A 80 -3.00 -2.40 -0.58
CA ALA A 80 -4.27 -2.57 -1.25
C ALA A 80 -5.45 -2.14 -0.37
N ALA A 81 -5.41 -2.48 0.93
CA ALA A 81 -6.48 -2.13 1.88
C ALA A 81 -6.58 -0.61 2.09
N GLY A 82 -5.45 0.06 2.31
CA GLY A 82 -5.38 1.51 2.50
C GLY A 82 -5.78 2.29 1.25
N THR A 83 -5.33 1.83 0.09
CA THR A 83 -5.73 2.41 -1.21
C THR A 83 -7.23 2.23 -1.45
N TRP A 84 -7.78 1.04 -1.16
CA TRP A 84 -9.21 0.77 -1.31
C TRP A 84 -10.05 1.61 -0.36
N ALA A 85 -9.67 1.69 0.92
CA ALA A 85 -10.31 2.56 1.89
C ALA A 85 -10.29 4.02 1.43
N GLY A 86 -9.16 4.51 0.89
CA GLY A 86 -9.05 5.86 0.32
C GLY A 86 -10.01 6.08 -0.85
N MET A 87 -10.10 5.14 -1.79
CA MET A 87 -11.03 5.23 -2.91
C MET A 87 -12.50 5.28 -2.47
N LEU A 88 -12.88 4.43 -1.51
CA LEU A 88 -14.23 4.39 -0.93
C LEU A 88 -14.58 5.71 -0.23
N PHE A 89 -13.66 6.22 0.60
CA PHE A 89 -13.87 7.45 1.38
C PHE A 89 -14.01 8.69 0.49
N PHE A 90 -13.18 8.77 -0.56
CA PHE A 90 -13.12 9.96 -1.38
C PHE A 90 -14.13 9.99 -2.52
N ARG A 91 -14.81 8.85 -2.81
CA ARG A 91 -15.79 8.68 -3.92
C ARG A 91 -15.34 9.39 -5.20
N HIS A 92 -14.04 9.33 -5.49
CA HIS A 92 -13.43 10.04 -6.61
C HIS A 92 -12.77 9.01 -7.51
N LYS A 93 -13.17 9.02 -8.79
CA LYS A 93 -12.76 8.07 -9.84
C LYS A 93 -13.11 6.60 -9.58
N THR A 94 -14.40 6.29 -9.50
CA THR A 94 -14.95 4.94 -9.79
C THR A 94 -15.24 4.72 -11.28
N LYS A 95 -14.91 5.69 -12.15
CA LYS A 95 -15.27 5.66 -13.58
C LYS A 95 -14.26 4.95 -14.50
N HIS A 96 -13.03 4.66 -14.06
CA HIS A 96 -12.08 3.86 -14.85
C HIS A 96 -12.03 2.43 -14.31
N LEU A 97 -12.67 1.49 -15.04
CA LEU A 97 -12.70 0.05 -14.74
C LEU A 97 -11.32 -0.58 -14.55
N SER A 98 -10.27 0.00 -15.17
CA SER A 98 -8.88 -0.44 -15.03
C SER A 98 -8.32 -0.28 -13.60
N PHE A 99 -9.01 0.42 -12.70
CA PHE A 99 -8.60 0.61 -11.31
C PHE A 99 -9.51 -0.11 -10.30
N THR A 100 -10.80 -0.26 -10.63
CA THR A 100 -11.81 -0.84 -9.73
C THR A 100 -11.68 -2.35 -9.55
N ILE A 101 -11.15 -3.07 -10.54
CA ILE A 101 -11.01 -4.54 -10.51
C ILE A 101 -9.67 -5.00 -9.90
N PRO A 102 -8.50 -4.47 -10.28
CA PRO A 102 -7.23 -5.00 -9.78
C PRO A 102 -7.01 -4.74 -8.29
N VAL A 103 -7.49 -3.62 -7.73
CA VAL A 103 -7.30 -3.31 -6.31
C VAL A 103 -7.98 -4.33 -5.36
N PRO A 104 -9.28 -4.66 -5.52
CA PRO A 104 -9.90 -5.71 -4.70
C PRO A 104 -9.31 -7.09 -4.96
N VAL A 105 -8.85 -7.39 -6.19
CA VAL A 105 -8.14 -8.64 -6.48
C VAL A 105 -6.82 -8.72 -5.72
N PHE A 106 -6.00 -7.66 -5.73
CA PHE A 106 -4.76 -7.59 -4.95
C PHE A 106 -5.02 -7.64 -3.45
N PHE A 107 -6.12 -7.06 -2.97
CA PHE A 107 -6.52 -7.17 -1.57
C PHE A 107 -6.85 -8.61 -1.17
N ILE A 108 -7.62 -9.34 -1.99
CA ILE A 108 -7.95 -10.75 -1.75
C ILE A 108 -6.67 -11.60 -1.74
N ILE A 109 -5.77 -11.39 -2.71
CA ILE A 109 -4.48 -12.09 -2.80
C ILE A 109 -3.62 -11.80 -1.56
N GLN A 110 -3.49 -10.53 -1.15
CA GLN A 110 -2.72 -10.16 0.04
C GLN A 110 -3.32 -10.78 1.30
N MET A 111 -4.65 -10.77 1.45
CA MET A 111 -5.31 -11.36 2.60
C MET A 111 -5.12 -12.89 2.65
N TYR A 112 -5.16 -13.56 1.50
CA TYR A 112 -4.88 -14.98 1.40
C TYR A 112 -3.43 -15.33 1.73
N LEU A 113 -2.45 -14.58 1.18
CA LEU A 113 -1.03 -14.74 1.50
C LEU A 113 -0.77 -14.48 2.99
N LEU A 114 -1.44 -13.48 3.58
CA LEU A 114 -1.34 -13.20 5.00
C LEU A 114 -1.81 -14.38 5.84
N PHE A 115 -2.97 -14.93 5.48
CA PHE A 115 -3.55 -16.06 6.17
C PHE A 115 -2.63 -17.30 6.12
N LEU A 116 -2.02 -17.57 4.96
CA LEU A 116 -1.03 -18.64 4.80
C LEU A 116 0.23 -18.38 5.65
N ALA A 117 0.75 -17.15 5.64
CA ALA A 117 1.91 -16.76 6.44
C ALA A 117 1.66 -16.95 7.94
N ILE A 118 0.50 -16.50 8.44
CA ILE A 118 0.09 -16.66 9.83
C ILE A 118 -0.05 -18.15 10.18
N ARG A 119 -0.70 -18.95 9.33
CA ARG A 119 -0.80 -20.42 9.48
C ARG A 119 0.58 -21.06 9.57
N TYR A 120 1.52 -20.64 8.74
CA TYR A 120 2.88 -21.19 8.70
C TYR A 120 3.65 -20.84 9.97
N ILE A 121 3.61 -19.57 10.39
CA ILE A 121 4.26 -19.09 11.62
C ILE A 121 3.66 -19.77 12.86
N LEU A 122 2.32 -19.88 12.95
CA LEU A 122 1.66 -20.56 14.07
C LEU A 122 2.03 -22.04 14.14
N LYS A 123 2.03 -22.75 13.00
CA LYS A 123 2.44 -24.15 12.93
C LYS A 123 3.90 -24.31 13.36
N TRP A 124 4.79 -23.43 12.91
CA TRP A 124 6.19 -23.43 13.30
C TRP A 124 6.37 -23.20 14.80
N SER A 125 5.66 -22.21 15.37
CA SER A 125 5.71 -21.91 16.80
C SER A 125 5.14 -23.00 17.70
N ALA A 126 4.29 -23.88 17.16
CA ALA A 126 3.73 -25.03 17.86
C ALA A 126 4.60 -26.29 17.75
N LEU A 127 5.59 -26.30 16.86
CA LEU A 127 6.54 -27.40 16.63
C LEU A 127 7.90 -27.18 17.31
N SER A 128 8.13 -26.00 17.92
CA SER A 128 9.31 -25.64 18.71
C SER A 128 9.00 -25.63 20.20
#